data_AF-A0A3R7SBW4-F1
#
_entry.id   AF-A0A3R7SBW4-F1
#
_cell.length_a   1.000
_cell.length_b   1.000
_cell.length_c   1.000
_cell.angle_alpha   90.00
_cell.angle_beta   90.00
_cell.angle_gamma   90.00
#
_symmetry.space_group_name_H-M   'P 1'
#
loop_
_entity.id
_entity.type
_entity.pdbx_description
1 polymer ?
#
loop_
_entity_poly.entity_id
_entity_poly.type
_entity_poly.pdbx_seq_one_letter_code
_entity_poly.pdbx_strand_id
1 'polypeptide(L)'
;MIFDLLVVLPLVWSDPPLAKESPAPPPALIANPPINLVQKSENGRLLRWPEPSHVAVQKLNLSPAERQRVQNLIVVRDQEFDLYVDEHLDRLKEMVLKSSRGGEISFGEAIDGWGVVAKRSSLVYELKDLITPDQSKVALDAVREYRAVLEKEVAADAGVELQTRAIKIRATMATRSVRLRESLLRRLPNIPTFAKALQRLDLTQPQQQRMMQHLMPVLTPQDDRDANREREAVLACVALLSEEQVFEAIRINPLSKPTPSEPKPTDVNTRSTP
;
A
#
# COMPACT_ATOMS: atom_id res chain seq x y z
N MET A 1 -44.16 -60.92 17.79
CA MET A 1 -42.97 -60.87 16.94
C MET A 1 -43.24 -59.90 15.80
N ILE A 2 -42.27 -59.02 15.56
CA ILE A 2 -42.07 -58.17 14.37
C ILE A 2 -42.76 -56.79 14.39
N PHE A 3 -41.89 -55.81 14.18
CA PHE A 3 -41.99 -54.36 14.39
C PHE A 3 -42.55 -53.61 13.17
N ASP A 4 -43.11 -52.44 13.48
CA ASP A 4 -43.26 -51.19 12.74
C ASP A 4 -42.93 -51.12 11.24
N LEU A 5 -43.93 -50.63 10.50
CA LEU A 5 -43.85 -50.03 9.18
C LEU A 5 -44.26 -48.55 9.27
N LEU A 6 -43.51 -47.80 10.09
CA LEU A 6 -43.30 -46.36 9.89
C LEU A 6 -42.40 -46.18 8.66
N VAL A 7 -42.46 -45.01 8.02
CA VAL A 7 -41.69 -44.58 6.83
C VAL A 7 -42.41 -44.88 5.50
N VAL A 8 -43.24 -43.93 5.04
CA VAL A 8 -43.06 -43.10 3.83
C VAL A 8 -44.27 -42.14 3.75
N LEU A 9 -43.98 -40.86 4.03
CA LEU A 9 -44.75 -39.60 3.86
C LEU A 9 -45.77 -39.58 2.69
N PRO A 10 -46.87 -38.78 2.73
CA PRO A 10 -46.78 -37.32 2.92
C PRO A 10 -47.95 -36.57 3.59
N LEU A 11 -47.58 -35.40 4.15
CA LEU A 11 -48.23 -34.07 4.09
C LEU A 11 -49.76 -34.04 3.91
N VAL A 12 -50.51 -33.32 4.76
CA VAL A 12 -50.71 -31.87 4.67
C VAL A 12 -51.46 -31.43 5.95
N TRP A 13 -51.04 -30.31 6.54
CA TRP A 13 -51.66 -29.56 7.65
C TRP A 13 -51.36 -30.03 9.08
N SER A 14 -50.25 -29.52 9.61
CA SER A 14 -50.15 -28.96 10.97
C SER A 14 -48.87 -28.11 11.00
N ASP A 15 -48.99 -26.81 11.23
CA ASP A 15 -47.84 -25.92 11.42
C ASP A 15 -46.95 -26.44 12.57
N PRO A 16 -45.63 -26.60 12.37
CA PRO A 16 -44.74 -26.76 13.50
C PRO A 16 -44.50 -25.39 14.15
N PRO A 17 -44.24 -25.35 15.47
CA PRO A 17 -44.05 -24.12 16.20
C PRO A 17 -42.82 -23.38 15.68
N LEU A 18 -42.88 -22.04 15.70
CA LEU A 18 -41.78 -21.12 15.42
C LEU A 18 -40.47 -21.68 16.02
N ALA A 19 -39.63 -22.23 15.14
CA ALA A 19 -38.27 -22.58 15.49
C ALA A 19 -37.62 -21.30 16.01
N LYS A 20 -37.11 -21.34 17.25
CA LYS A 20 -36.15 -20.35 17.72
C LYS A 20 -35.09 -20.26 16.63
N GLU A 21 -34.91 -19.07 16.06
CA GLU A 21 -33.83 -18.80 15.12
C GLU A 21 -32.54 -19.31 15.76
N SER A 22 -32.02 -20.42 15.24
CA SER A 22 -30.64 -20.80 15.51
C SER A 22 -29.80 -19.58 15.11
N PRO A 23 -28.88 -19.10 15.97
CA PRO A 23 -28.01 -18.01 15.60
C PRO A 23 -27.34 -18.41 14.29
N ALA A 24 -27.52 -17.58 13.26
CA ALA A 24 -26.89 -17.78 11.97
C ALA A 24 -25.40 -18.09 12.21
N PRO A 25 -24.81 -19.07 11.52
CA PRO A 25 -23.40 -19.36 11.67
C PRO A 25 -22.63 -18.05 11.48
N PRO A 26 -21.62 -17.76 12.32
CA PRO A 26 -20.83 -16.55 12.16
C PRO A 26 -20.35 -16.48 10.71
N PRO A 27 -20.46 -15.31 10.04
CA PRO A 27 -20.11 -15.19 8.64
C PRO A 27 -18.73 -15.78 8.43
N ALA A 28 -18.62 -16.69 7.45
CA ALA A 28 -17.42 -17.46 7.21
C ALA A 28 -16.20 -16.53 7.15
N LEU A 29 -15.21 -16.83 7.99
CA LEU A 29 -13.94 -16.11 8.07
C LEU A 29 -13.25 -16.21 6.71
N ILE A 30 -13.38 -15.18 5.87
CA ILE A 30 -12.61 -15.09 4.63
C ILE A 30 -11.17 -14.84 5.06
N ALA A 31 -10.35 -15.89 5.00
CA ALA A 31 -8.91 -15.80 5.21
C ALA A 31 -8.36 -14.67 4.33
N ASN A 32 -7.66 -13.71 4.96
CA ASN A 32 -7.05 -12.63 4.22
C ASN A 32 -6.03 -13.22 3.23
N PRO A 33 -6.05 -12.81 1.94
CA PRO A 33 -5.06 -13.29 0.99
C PRO A 33 -3.65 -12.97 1.50
N PRO A 34 -2.66 -13.84 1.23
CA PRO A 34 -1.29 -13.61 1.66
C PRO A 34 -0.78 -12.30 1.05
N ILE A 35 -0.36 -11.37 1.91
CA ILE A 35 0.26 -10.12 1.49
C ILE A 35 1.74 -10.44 1.26
N ASN A 36 2.23 -10.26 0.03
CA ASN A 36 3.67 -10.36 -0.24
C ASN A 36 4.38 -9.21 0.48
N LEU A 37 5.07 -9.54 1.57
CA LEU A 37 5.61 -8.56 2.53
C LEU A 37 6.92 -7.94 2.05
N VAL A 38 7.70 -8.70 1.29
CA VAL A 38 9.04 -8.30 0.86
C VAL A 38 9.24 -8.71 -0.57
N GLN A 39 9.60 -7.75 -1.41
CA GLN A 39 10.17 -8.02 -2.72
C GLN A 39 11.47 -7.24 -2.81
N LYS A 40 12.54 -7.92 -3.21
CA LYS A 40 13.83 -7.29 -3.51
C LYS A 40 14.00 -7.20 -5.03
N SER A 41 14.62 -6.11 -5.47
CA SER A 41 15.13 -5.99 -6.83
C SER A 41 16.37 -6.87 -7.02
N GLU A 42 16.77 -7.06 -8.27
CA GLU A 42 17.94 -7.88 -8.61
C GLU A 42 19.25 -7.35 -8.01
N ASN A 43 19.33 -6.06 -7.73
CA ASN A 43 20.47 -5.43 -7.04
C ASN A 43 20.35 -5.47 -5.50
N GLY A 44 19.43 -6.28 -4.95
CA GLY A 44 19.25 -6.49 -3.52
C GLY A 44 18.41 -5.44 -2.79
N ARG A 45 18.08 -4.31 -3.44
CA ARG A 45 17.29 -3.24 -2.81
C ARG A 45 15.86 -3.66 -2.55
N LEU A 46 15.25 -3.10 -1.51
CA LEU A 46 13.83 -3.28 -1.23
C LEU A 46 12.99 -2.61 -2.33
N LEU A 47 12.18 -3.41 -3.02
CA LEU A 47 11.32 -3.02 -4.12
C LEU A 47 9.86 -2.90 -3.69
N ARG A 48 9.38 -3.88 -2.91
CA ARG A 48 8.10 -3.80 -2.20
C ARG A 48 8.31 -4.08 -0.72
N TRP A 49 7.73 -3.19 0.07
CA TRP A 49 7.56 -3.26 1.50
C TRP A 49 6.32 -2.41 1.83
N PRO A 50 5.13 -3.04 1.90
CA PRO A 50 3.89 -2.29 2.09
C PRO A 50 3.94 -1.49 3.40
N GLU A 51 3.29 -0.32 3.40
CA GLU A 51 3.22 0.54 4.59
C GLU A 51 2.70 -0.29 5.78
N PRO A 52 3.45 -0.40 6.89
CA PRO A 52 3.13 -1.34 7.97
C PRO A 52 1.71 -1.18 8.52
N SER A 53 1.20 0.05 8.58
CA SER A 53 -0.17 0.32 9.01
C SER A 53 -1.22 -0.24 8.04
N HIS A 54 -0.96 -0.21 6.72
CA HIS A 54 -1.86 -0.76 5.69
C HIS A 54 -1.98 -2.28 5.84
N VAL A 55 -0.85 -2.95 6.03
CA VAL A 55 -0.80 -4.40 6.22
C VAL A 55 -1.49 -4.80 7.53
N ALA A 56 -1.24 -4.05 8.60
CA ALA A 56 -1.82 -4.32 9.90
C ALA A 56 -3.35 -4.26 9.88
N VAL A 57 -3.92 -3.24 9.24
CA VAL A 57 -5.39 -3.10 9.15
C VAL A 57 -6.01 -4.11 8.19
N GLN A 58 -5.31 -4.50 7.12
CA GLN A 58 -5.76 -5.55 6.21
C GLN A 58 -5.73 -6.95 6.85
N LYS A 59 -4.87 -7.18 7.85
CA LYS A 59 -4.83 -8.42 8.62
C LYS A 59 -5.97 -8.54 9.64
N LEU A 60 -6.67 -7.45 9.95
CA LEU A 60 -7.78 -7.48 10.90
C LEU A 60 -8.94 -8.32 10.34
N ASN A 61 -9.62 -9.02 11.25
CA ASN A 61 -10.85 -9.71 10.93
C ASN A 61 -12.00 -8.69 10.94
N LEU A 62 -12.22 -8.04 9.80
CA LEU A 62 -13.22 -7.00 9.59
C LEU A 62 -14.42 -7.55 8.80
N SER A 63 -15.60 -6.98 9.01
CA SER A 63 -16.76 -7.27 8.15
C SER A 63 -16.48 -6.84 6.69
N PRO A 64 -17.18 -7.40 5.68
CA PRO A 64 -16.98 -7.01 4.28
C PRO A 64 -17.13 -5.50 4.03
N ALA A 65 -18.10 -4.84 4.69
CA ALA A 65 -18.32 -3.40 4.58
C ALA A 65 -17.18 -2.57 5.18
N GLU A 66 -16.69 -2.95 6.36
CA GLU A 66 -15.54 -2.32 6.99
C GLU A 66 -14.25 -2.54 6.19
N ARG A 67 -14.07 -3.74 5.64
CA ARG A 67 -12.94 -4.06 4.76
C ARG A 67 -12.93 -3.17 3.53
N GLN A 68 -14.07 -2.98 2.87
CA GLN A 68 -14.17 -2.06 1.74
C GLN A 68 -13.87 -0.62 2.15
N ARG A 69 -14.37 -0.17 3.31
CA ARG A 69 -14.08 1.16 3.85
C ARG A 69 -12.59 1.37 4.11
N VAL A 70 -11.90 0.37 4.68
CA VAL A 70 -10.45 0.39 4.92
C VAL A 70 -9.68 0.43 3.60
N GLN A 71 -10.09 -0.35 2.59
CA GLN A 71 -9.46 -0.32 1.26
C GLN A 71 -9.61 1.06 0.60
N ASN A 72 -10.79 1.66 0.65
CA ASN A 72 -11.01 3.01 0.12
C ASN A 72 -10.14 4.05 0.86
N LEU A 73 -10.01 3.92 2.18
CA LEU A 73 -9.18 4.81 2.98
C LEU A 73 -7.69 4.68 2.62
N ILE A 74 -7.19 3.46 2.39
CA ILE A 74 -5.82 3.22 1.90
C ILE A 74 -5.58 3.97 0.58
N VAL A 75 -6.53 3.91 -0.36
CA VAL A 75 -6.41 4.61 -1.65
C VAL A 75 -6.32 6.12 -1.44
N VAL A 76 -7.14 6.69 -0.57
CA VAL A 76 -7.10 8.13 -0.24
C VAL A 76 -5.74 8.51 0.38
N ARG A 77 -5.23 7.71 1.32
CA ARG A 77 -3.92 7.98 1.95
C ARG A 77 -2.75 7.83 0.97
N ASP A 78 -2.85 6.93 0.02
CA ASP A 78 -1.88 6.81 -1.07
C ASP A 78 -1.87 8.04 -1.96
N GLN A 79 -3.05 8.57 -2.32
CA GLN A 79 -3.16 9.80 -3.10
C GLN A 79 -2.61 11.02 -2.35
N GLU A 80 -2.90 11.14 -1.05
CA GLU A 80 -2.33 12.22 -0.23
C GLU A 80 -0.80 12.15 -0.14
N PHE A 81 -0.24 10.94 0.01
CA PHE A 81 1.20 10.74 -0.06
C PHE A 81 1.74 11.20 -1.42
N ASP A 82 1.08 10.81 -2.50
CA ASP A 82 1.53 11.11 -3.85
C ASP A 82 1.52 12.64 -4.11
N LEU A 83 0.50 13.36 -3.64
CA LEU A 83 0.42 14.83 -3.73
C LEU A 83 1.51 15.51 -2.89
N TYR A 84 1.77 15.01 -1.68
CA TYR A 84 2.83 15.54 -0.83
C TYR A 84 4.22 15.40 -1.48
N VAL A 85 4.46 14.25 -2.13
CA VAL A 85 5.71 14.00 -2.84
C VAL A 85 5.92 15.05 -3.95
N ASP A 86 4.87 15.39 -4.70
CA ASP A 86 4.96 16.41 -5.76
C ASP A 86 5.31 17.80 -5.21
N GLU A 87 4.82 18.15 -4.01
CA GLU A 87 5.08 19.44 -3.35
C GLU A 87 6.48 19.53 -2.71
N HIS A 88 7.07 18.40 -2.33
CA HIS A 88 8.29 18.35 -1.51
C HIS A 88 9.44 17.57 -2.14
N LEU A 89 9.35 17.26 -3.43
CA LEU A 89 10.22 16.33 -4.12
C LEU A 89 11.72 16.58 -3.92
N ASP A 90 12.17 17.84 -4.00
CA ASP A 90 13.60 18.20 -3.87
C ASP A 90 14.14 17.94 -2.47
N ARG A 91 13.38 18.33 -1.44
CA ARG A 91 13.74 18.09 -0.03
C ARG A 91 13.80 16.59 0.26
N LEU A 92 12.86 15.83 -0.28
CA LEU A 92 12.83 14.37 -0.13
C LEU A 92 14.01 13.71 -0.86
N LYS A 93 14.37 14.20 -2.06
CA LYS A 93 15.50 13.73 -2.86
C LYS A 93 16.81 13.88 -2.10
N GLU A 94 17.07 15.06 -1.55
CA GLU A 94 18.29 15.33 -0.77
C GLU A 94 18.44 14.33 0.38
N MET A 95 17.36 14.13 1.15
CA MET A 95 17.35 13.22 2.29
C MET A 95 17.60 11.76 1.88
N VAL A 96 16.86 11.25 0.89
CA VAL A 96 17.01 9.85 0.46
C VAL A 96 18.40 9.60 -0.12
N LEU A 97 18.93 10.53 -0.92
CA LEU A 97 20.27 10.41 -1.49
C LEU A 97 21.34 10.43 -0.39
N LYS A 98 21.23 11.33 0.59
CA LYS A 98 22.12 11.36 1.77
C LYS A 98 22.13 10.01 2.48
N SER A 99 20.96 9.41 2.72
CA SER A 99 20.83 8.09 3.37
C SER A 99 21.49 6.97 2.55
N SER A 100 21.20 6.94 1.25
CA SER A 100 21.66 5.88 0.35
C SER A 100 23.19 5.84 0.20
N ARG A 101 23.85 6.99 0.39
CA ARG A 101 25.30 7.15 0.36
C ARG A 101 25.96 6.88 1.72
N GLY A 102 25.18 6.42 2.70
CA GLY A 102 25.66 6.16 4.06
C GLY A 102 25.80 7.41 4.93
N GLY A 103 25.33 8.57 4.47
CA GLY A 103 25.32 9.80 5.25
C GLY A 103 24.35 9.71 6.44
N GLU A 104 24.70 10.37 7.54
CA GLU A 104 23.86 10.39 8.72
C GLU A 104 22.64 11.28 8.53
N ILE A 105 21.47 10.74 8.85
CA ILE A 105 20.21 11.47 8.90
C ILE A 105 19.69 11.37 10.31
N SER A 106 19.42 12.51 10.93
CA SER A 106 18.78 12.51 12.23
C SER A 106 17.34 12.02 12.11
N PHE A 107 16.85 11.38 13.17
CA PHE A 107 15.44 11.02 13.24
C PHE A 107 14.52 12.25 13.14
N GLY A 108 14.99 13.42 13.60
CA GLY A 108 14.31 14.71 13.44
C GLY A 108 14.16 15.10 11.97
N GLU A 109 15.25 15.09 11.19
CA GLU A 109 15.18 15.36 9.75
C GLU A 109 14.25 14.38 9.01
N ALA A 110 14.33 13.09 9.37
CA ALA A 110 13.45 12.06 8.81
C ALA A 110 11.96 12.32 9.14
N ILE A 111 11.66 12.75 10.37
CA ILE A 111 10.30 13.15 10.76
C ILE A 111 9.92 14.48 10.11
N ASP A 112 10.76 15.49 10.04
CA ASP A 112 10.34 16.81 9.53
C ASP A 112 10.10 16.80 8.02
N GLY A 113 10.83 15.97 7.26
CA GLY A 113 10.61 15.85 5.83
C GLY A 113 9.52 14.87 5.42
N TRP A 114 9.19 13.88 6.25
CA TRP A 114 8.15 12.88 5.92
C TRP A 114 6.95 12.89 6.88
N GLY A 115 7.02 13.64 7.98
CA GLY A 115 6.16 13.50 9.15
C GLY A 115 4.74 13.97 8.93
N VAL A 116 4.54 14.93 8.02
CA VAL A 116 3.20 15.34 7.59
C VAL A 116 2.47 14.16 6.94
N VAL A 117 3.19 13.36 6.15
CA VAL A 117 2.62 12.15 5.54
C VAL A 117 2.60 11.00 6.53
N ALA A 118 3.67 10.78 7.29
CA ALA A 118 3.77 9.70 8.26
C ALA A 118 2.71 9.76 9.38
N LYS A 119 2.34 10.96 9.84
CA LYS A 119 1.25 11.14 10.81
C LYS A 119 -0.12 10.77 10.23
N ARG A 120 -0.33 11.00 8.93
CA ARG A 120 -1.58 10.67 8.22
C ARG A 120 -1.63 9.23 7.73
N SER A 121 -0.46 8.59 7.53
CA SER A 121 -0.36 7.19 7.09
C SER A 121 -0.65 6.17 8.21
N SER A 122 -0.80 6.58 9.47
CA SER A 122 -1.07 5.63 10.56
C SER A 122 -2.55 5.26 10.65
N LEU A 123 -2.99 4.39 9.73
CA LEU A 123 -4.37 3.91 9.65
C LEU A 123 -4.88 3.25 10.94
N VAL A 124 -3.99 2.64 11.73
CA VAL A 124 -4.36 2.00 13.00
C VAL A 124 -4.97 3.02 13.98
N TYR A 125 -4.39 4.23 14.07
CA TYR A 125 -4.92 5.27 14.96
C TYR A 125 -6.16 5.93 14.39
N GLU A 126 -6.26 6.07 13.07
CA GLU A 126 -7.42 6.67 12.41
C GLU A 126 -8.66 5.77 12.53
N LEU A 127 -8.46 4.45 12.49
CA LEU A 127 -9.52 3.46 12.58
C LEU A 127 -9.86 3.07 14.03
N LYS A 128 -9.25 3.72 15.04
CA LYS A 128 -9.42 3.34 16.46
C LYS A 128 -10.89 3.30 16.93
N ASP A 129 -11.74 4.13 16.32
CA ASP A 129 -13.17 4.22 16.66
C ASP A 129 -14.03 3.23 15.85
N LEU A 130 -13.43 2.59 14.83
CA LEU A 130 -14.05 1.60 13.95
C LEU A 130 -13.62 0.17 14.26
N ILE A 131 -12.56 -0.02 15.05
CA ILE A 131 -12.03 -1.32 15.44
C ILE A 131 -12.12 -1.49 16.94
N THR A 132 -12.28 -2.73 17.41
CA THR A 132 -12.32 -3.02 18.84
C THR A 132 -10.93 -2.79 19.49
N PRO A 133 -10.85 -2.58 20.82
CA PRO A 133 -9.58 -2.50 21.51
C PRO A 133 -8.67 -3.72 21.26
N ASP A 134 -9.24 -4.92 21.17
CA ASP A 134 -8.51 -6.14 20.85
C ASP A 134 -7.96 -6.12 19.42
N GLN A 135 -8.76 -5.68 18.44
CA GLN A 135 -8.29 -5.50 17.06
C GLN A 135 -7.19 -4.42 16.99
N SER A 136 -7.31 -3.33 17.75
CA SER A 136 -6.26 -2.31 17.82
C SER A 136 -4.96 -2.89 18.37
N LYS A 137 -5.02 -3.76 19.38
CA LYS A 137 -3.84 -4.45 19.92
C LYS A 137 -3.19 -5.33 18.86
N VAL A 138 -3.99 -6.15 18.17
CA VAL A 138 -3.51 -7.02 17.07
C VAL A 138 -2.84 -6.20 15.96
N ALA A 139 -3.44 -5.08 15.55
CA ALA A 139 -2.86 -4.22 14.53
C ALA A 139 -1.52 -3.61 14.97
N LEU A 140 -1.43 -3.11 16.21
CA LEU A 140 -0.20 -2.53 16.73
C LEU A 140 0.93 -3.56 16.87
N ASP A 141 0.60 -4.78 17.29
CA ASP A 141 1.57 -5.87 17.38
C ASP A 141 2.04 -6.29 15.99
N ALA A 142 1.14 -6.38 15.01
CA ALA A 142 1.52 -6.61 13.62
C ALA A 142 2.49 -5.52 13.10
N VAL A 143 2.22 -4.23 13.33
CA VAL A 143 3.14 -3.14 12.93
C VAL A 143 4.53 -3.33 13.55
N ARG A 144 4.61 -3.73 14.83
CA ARG A 144 5.88 -3.97 15.52
C ARG A 144 6.65 -5.15 14.92
N GLU A 145 5.97 -6.25 14.64
CA GLU A 145 6.56 -7.42 13.98
C GLU A 145 7.11 -7.06 12.60
N TYR A 146 6.33 -6.33 11.79
CA TYR A 146 6.77 -5.85 10.49
C TYR A 146 8.04 -5.02 10.58
N ARG A 147 8.05 -4.05 11.49
CA ARG A 147 9.21 -3.19 11.68
C ARG A 147 10.45 -3.97 12.11
N ALA A 148 10.29 -4.95 12.99
CA ALA A 148 11.39 -5.80 13.44
C ALA A 148 12.01 -6.62 12.29
N VAL A 149 11.19 -7.13 11.37
CA VAL A 149 11.69 -7.83 10.18
C VAL A 149 12.44 -6.87 9.26
N LEU A 150 11.92 -5.66 9.01
CA LEU A 150 12.61 -4.65 8.20
C LEU A 150 13.96 -4.26 8.80
N GLU A 151 14.02 -4.05 10.10
CA GLU A 151 15.25 -3.70 10.81
C GLU A 151 16.31 -4.82 10.68
N LYS A 152 15.90 -6.09 10.70
CA LYS A 152 16.79 -7.24 10.43
C LYS A 152 17.29 -7.26 8.98
N GLU A 153 16.40 -7.04 8.01
CA GLU A 153 16.77 -6.98 6.59
C GLU A 153 17.78 -5.86 6.32
N VAL A 154 17.54 -4.68 6.88
CA VAL A 154 18.44 -3.52 6.75
C VAL A 154 19.79 -3.77 7.44
N ALA A 155 19.79 -4.43 8.60
CA ALA A 155 21.03 -4.78 9.28
C ALA A 155 21.84 -5.80 8.46
N ALA A 156 21.19 -6.79 7.86
CA ALA A 156 21.85 -7.78 7.01
C ALA A 156 22.42 -7.14 5.72
N ASP A 157 21.70 -6.20 5.10
CA ASP A 157 22.13 -5.50 3.88
C ASP A 157 23.29 -4.53 4.12
N ALA A 158 23.41 -3.98 5.34
CA ALA A 158 24.43 -2.99 5.64
C ALA A 158 25.87 -3.52 5.51
N GLY A 159 26.08 -4.84 5.63
CA GLY A 159 27.40 -5.48 5.56
C GLY A 159 28.36 -5.10 6.70
N VAL A 160 27.92 -4.27 7.65
CA VAL A 160 28.66 -3.80 8.82
C VAL A 160 27.73 -3.73 10.02
N GLU A 161 28.30 -3.82 11.23
CA GLU A 161 27.52 -3.64 12.45
C GLU A 161 27.07 -2.17 12.59
N LEU A 162 25.77 -1.96 12.72
CA LEU A 162 25.16 -0.65 12.87
C LEU A 162 24.60 -0.49 14.28
N GLN A 163 24.75 0.71 14.85
CA GLN A 163 24.05 1.08 16.07
C GLN A 163 22.54 0.99 15.88
N THR A 164 21.80 0.56 16.91
CA THR A 164 20.33 0.39 16.87
C THR A 164 19.59 1.63 16.35
N ARG A 165 20.07 2.83 16.71
CA ARG A 165 19.47 4.09 16.22
C ARG A 165 19.64 4.25 14.72
N ALA A 166 20.82 3.96 14.17
CA ALA A 166 21.10 4.03 12.75
C ALA A 166 20.25 3.02 11.95
N ILE A 167 20.07 1.80 12.48
CA ILE A 167 19.18 0.79 11.88
C ILE A 167 17.74 1.32 11.78
N LYS A 168 17.20 1.91 12.86
CA LYS A 168 15.84 2.47 12.87
C LYS A 168 15.65 3.59 11.83
N ILE A 169 16.65 4.45 11.67
CA ILE A 169 16.62 5.51 10.67
C ILE A 169 16.68 4.93 9.26
N ARG A 170 17.62 4.01 8.99
CA ARG A 170 17.74 3.35 7.68
C ARG A 170 16.49 2.55 7.32
N ALA A 171 15.88 1.84 8.26
CA ALA A 171 14.59 1.16 8.07
C ALA A 171 13.49 2.16 7.69
N THR A 172 13.41 3.30 8.39
CA THR A 172 12.45 4.37 8.04
C THR A 172 12.69 4.87 6.62
N MET A 173 13.95 5.16 6.24
CA MET A 173 14.29 5.63 4.90
C MET A 173 14.01 4.58 3.82
N ALA A 174 14.25 3.30 4.10
CA ALA A 174 13.95 2.19 3.20
C ALA A 174 12.44 2.11 2.90
N THR A 175 11.58 2.19 3.92
CA THR A 175 10.13 2.24 3.71
C THR A 175 9.73 3.45 2.87
N ARG A 176 10.33 4.63 3.08
CA ARG A 176 10.02 5.83 2.28
C ARG A 176 10.49 5.72 0.83
N SER A 177 11.65 5.13 0.59
CA SER A 177 12.16 4.85 -0.74
C SER A 177 11.28 3.85 -1.51
N VAL A 178 10.77 2.82 -0.83
CA VAL A 178 9.75 1.90 -1.40
C VAL A 178 8.47 2.64 -1.73
N ARG A 179 7.95 3.47 -0.80
CA ARG A 179 6.75 4.27 -1.00
C ARG A 179 6.85 5.18 -2.24
N LEU A 180 8.02 5.75 -2.50
CA LEU A 180 8.28 6.53 -3.73
C LEU A 180 8.16 5.69 -4.99
N ARG A 181 8.66 4.44 -4.98
CA ARG A 181 8.49 3.51 -6.12
C ARG A 181 7.03 3.14 -6.32
N GLU A 182 6.29 2.87 -5.25
CA GLU A 182 4.84 2.63 -5.33
C GLU A 182 4.09 3.86 -5.89
N SER A 183 4.50 5.05 -5.47
CA SER A 183 4.01 6.34 -5.99
C SER A 183 4.25 6.49 -7.49
N LEU A 184 5.44 6.12 -7.96
CA LEU A 184 5.77 6.09 -9.38
C LEU A 184 4.93 5.07 -10.15
N LEU A 185 4.73 3.87 -9.62
CA LEU A 185 3.89 2.84 -10.25
C LEU A 185 2.43 3.29 -10.40
N ARG A 186 1.89 4.03 -9.43
CA ARG A 186 0.53 4.60 -9.53
C ARG A 186 0.42 5.66 -10.64
N ARG A 187 1.51 6.38 -10.93
CA ARG A 187 1.58 7.37 -12.03
C ARG A 187 1.77 6.74 -13.40
N LEU A 188 2.28 5.51 -13.46
CA LEU A 188 2.62 4.79 -14.69
C LEU A 188 1.70 3.55 -14.86
N PRO A 189 0.38 3.75 -15.08
CA PRO A 189 -0.61 2.68 -14.99
C PRO A 189 -0.53 1.64 -16.12
N ASN A 190 0.18 1.94 -17.20
CA ASN A 190 0.29 1.06 -18.36
C ASN A 190 1.64 1.26 -19.08
N ILE A 191 1.97 0.30 -19.95
CA ILE A 191 3.24 0.27 -20.69
C ILE A 191 3.46 1.55 -21.54
N PRO A 192 2.48 2.09 -22.28
CA PRO A 192 2.69 3.33 -23.04
C PRO A 192 3.08 4.53 -22.16
N THR A 193 2.42 4.70 -21.02
CA THR A 193 2.73 5.78 -20.07
C THR A 193 4.12 5.58 -19.46
N PHE A 194 4.44 4.34 -19.09
CA PHE A 194 5.75 3.95 -18.60
C PHE A 194 6.87 4.24 -19.62
N ALA A 195 6.71 3.81 -20.87
CA ALA A 195 7.70 4.02 -21.92
C ALA A 195 7.95 5.52 -22.18
N LYS A 196 6.90 6.34 -22.19
CA LYS A 196 7.01 7.79 -22.33
C LYS A 196 7.78 8.43 -21.16
N ALA A 197 7.58 7.93 -19.94
CA ALA A 197 8.33 8.38 -18.78
C ALA A 197 9.82 8.03 -18.90
N LEU A 198 10.14 6.81 -19.33
CA LEU A 198 11.52 6.35 -19.49
C LEU A 198 12.32 7.12 -20.53
N GLN A 199 11.70 7.57 -21.63
CA GLN A 199 12.38 8.33 -22.70
C GLN A 199 13.06 9.62 -22.21
N ARG A 200 12.61 10.14 -21.07
CA ARG A 200 13.13 11.38 -20.47
C ARG A 200 14.17 11.12 -19.38
N LEU A 201 14.45 9.86 -19.07
CA LEU A 201 15.44 9.47 -18.07
C LEU A 201 16.76 9.14 -18.73
N ASP A 202 17.85 9.52 -18.07
CA ASP A 202 19.19 9.11 -18.46
C ASP A 202 19.43 7.64 -18.03
N LEU A 203 19.08 6.71 -18.92
CA LEU A 203 19.21 5.27 -18.70
C LEU A 203 20.50 4.75 -19.34
N THR A 204 21.30 4.02 -18.57
CA THR A 204 22.48 3.35 -19.12
C THR A 204 22.10 2.24 -20.11
N GLN A 205 22.97 1.92 -21.06
CA GLN A 205 22.73 0.85 -22.03
C GLN A 205 22.40 -0.52 -21.37
N PRO A 206 23.08 -0.94 -20.28
CA PRO A 206 22.70 -2.15 -19.56
C PRO A 206 21.30 -2.09 -18.94
N GLN A 207 20.89 -0.93 -18.39
CA GLN A 207 19.54 -0.75 -17.85
C GLN A 207 18.49 -0.88 -18.96
N GLN A 208 18.71 -0.25 -20.11
CA GLN A 208 17.80 -0.32 -21.25
C GLN A 208 17.62 -1.76 -21.76
N GLN A 209 18.71 -2.51 -21.91
CA GLN A 209 18.66 -3.93 -22.31
C GLN A 209 17.85 -4.77 -21.32
N ARG A 210 18.06 -4.55 -20.03
CA ARG A 210 17.39 -5.32 -18.96
C ARG A 210 15.91 -4.96 -18.82
N MET A 211 15.56 -3.69 -18.98
CA MET A 211 14.16 -3.26 -19.09
C MET A 211 13.46 -3.92 -20.29
N MET A 212 14.11 -3.96 -21.44
CA MET A 212 13.57 -4.64 -22.62
C MET A 212 13.33 -6.13 -22.36
N GLN A 213 14.21 -6.83 -21.63
CA GLN A 213 14.01 -8.22 -21.25
C GLN A 213 12.74 -8.43 -20.39
N HIS A 214 12.42 -7.49 -19.48
CA HIS A 214 11.21 -7.55 -18.67
C HIS A 214 9.94 -7.18 -19.45
N LEU A 215 10.03 -6.24 -20.40
CA LEU A 215 8.86 -5.77 -21.17
C LEU A 215 8.52 -6.64 -22.37
N MET A 216 9.51 -7.27 -23.01
CA MET A 216 9.30 -8.04 -24.24
C MET A 216 8.23 -9.14 -24.11
N PRO A 217 8.15 -9.92 -23.00
CA PRO A 217 7.11 -10.95 -22.83
C PRO A 217 5.68 -10.40 -22.75
N VAL A 218 5.50 -9.14 -22.34
CA VAL A 218 4.18 -8.48 -22.24
C VAL A 218 3.86 -7.60 -23.44
N LEU A 219 4.84 -7.32 -24.29
CA LEU A 219 4.69 -6.58 -25.55
C LEU A 219 4.32 -7.50 -26.73
N THR A 220 4.64 -8.79 -26.65
CA THR A 220 4.28 -9.77 -27.68
C THR A 220 2.77 -10.09 -27.63
N PRO A 221 2.04 -9.98 -28.75
CA PRO A 221 0.60 -10.22 -28.76
C PRO A 221 0.32 -11.71 -28.60
N GLN A 222 -0.15 -12.11 -27.42
CA GLN A 222 -0.82 -13.40 -27.20
C GLN A 222 -2.08 -13.16 -26.38
N ASP A 223 -3.16 -12.88 -27.11
CA ASP A 223 -4.58 -13.10 -26.81
C ASP A 223 -5.23 -12.64 -25.51
N ASP A 224 -4.53 -12.07 -24.53
CA ASP A 224 -5.13 -11.24 -23.47
C ASP A 224 -4.05 -10.39 -22.80
N ARG A 225 -4.15 -9.06 -22.93
CA ARG A 225 -3.31 -8.13 -22.14
C ARG A 225 -3.73 -8.23 -20.67
N ASP A 226 -3.05 -9.10 -19.94
CA ASP A 226 -3.21 -9.25 -18.50
C ASP A 226 -2.60 -8.04 -17.78
N ALA A 227 -3.46 -7.15 -17.28
CA ALA A 227 -3.07 -5.94 -16.55
C ALA A 227 -2.16 -6.23 -15.34
N ASN A 228 -2.27 -7.42 -14.74
CA ASN A 228 -1.38 -7.81 -13.65
C ASN A 228 0.02 -8.15 -14.16
N ARG A 229 0.14 -8.84 -15.31
CA ARG A 229 1.45 -9.11 -15.92
C ARG A 229 2.14 -7.83 -16.38
N GLU A 230 1.38 -6.90 -16.98
CA GLU A 230 1.92 -5.58 -17.33
C GLU A 230 2.44 -4.84 -16.09
N ARG A 231 1.66 -4.85 -15.01
CA ARG A 231 2.04 -4.19 -13.75
C ARG A 231 3.29 -4.81 -13.12
N GLU A 232 3.44 -6.13 -13.14
CA GLU A 232 4.62 -6.82 -12.64
C GLU A 232 5.86 -6.56 -13.52
N ALA A 233 5.70 -6.48 -14.85
CA ALA A 233 6.78 -6.11 -15.76
C ALA A 233 7.26 -4.66 -15.53
N VAL A 234 6.32 -3.72 -15.36
CA VAL A 234 6.62 -2.31 -15.05
C VAL A 234 7.29 -2.20 -13.68
N LEU A 235 6.83 -2.95 -12.67
CA LEU A 235 7.48 -3.05 -11.36
C LEU A 235 8.93 -3.49 -11.48
N ALA A 236 9.21 -4.55 -12.24
CA ALA A 236 10.56 -5.05 -12.47
C ALA A 236 11.44 -3.98 -13.15
N CYS A 237 10.90 -3.18 -14.06
CA CYS A 237 11.65 -2.09 -14.66
C CYS A 237 11.91 -0.92 -13.70
N VAL A 238 10.94 -0.54 -12.86
CA VAL A 238 11.14 0.46 -11.78
C VAL A 238 12.22 0.00 -10.80
N ALA A 239 12.38 -1.31 -10.60
CA ALA A 239 13.42 -1.91 -9.77
C ALA A 239 14.86 -1.64 -10.27
N LEU A 240 15.01 -1.39 -11.57
CA LEU A 240 16.30 -1.10 -12.21
C LEU A 240 16.73 0.36 -12.06
N LEU A 241 15.82 1.25 -11.63
CA LEU A 241 16.09 2.67 -11.49
C LEU A 241 16.90 2.97 -10.22
N SER A 242 17.87 3.88 -10.35
CA SER A 242 18.53 4.50 -9.20
C SER A 242 17.53 5.39 -8.42
N GLU A 243 17.83 5.73 -7.17
CA GLU A 243 16.98 6.65 -6.39
C GLU A 243 16.78 7.96 -7.14
N GLU A 244 17.86 8.50 -7.70
CA GLU A 244 17.82 9.74 -8.48
C GLU A 244 16.90 9.61 -9.69
N GLN A 245 16.99 8.53 -10.46
CA GLN A 245 16.10 8.26 -11.59
C GLN A 245 14.64 8.13 -11.16
N VAL A 246 14.34 7.58 -9.97
CA VAL A 246 12.97 7.53 -9.42
C VAL A 246 12.45 8.95 -9.16
N PHE A 247 13.25 9.81 -8.55
CA PHE A 247 12.86 11.22 -8.32
C PHE A 247 12.64 11.97 -9.63
N GLU A 248 13.53 11.83 -10.60
CA GLU A 248 13.35 12.44 -11.92
C GLU A 248 12.09 11.93 -12.62
N ALA A 249 11.82 10.62 -12.54
CA ALA A 249 10.63 10.01 -13.12
C ALA A 249 9.33 10.53 -12.50
N ILE A 250 9.31 10.79 -11.19
CA ILE A 250 8.18 11.42 -10.52
C ILE A 250 8.04 12.88 -10.98
N ARG A 251 9.15 13.65 -11.04
CA ARG A 251 9.13 15.06 -11.44
C ARG A 251 8.51 15.29 -12.83
N ILE A 252 8.81 14.42 -13.78
CA ILE A 252 8.30 14.52 -15.16
C ILE A 252 6.86 13.98 -15.32
N ASN A 253 6.33 13.28 -14.29
CA ASN A 253 4.97 12.73 -14.25
C ASN A 253 4.23 13.16 -12.97
N PRO A 254 4.03 14.48 -12.73
CA PRO A 254 3.30 14.93 -11.56
C PRO A 254 1.84 14.49 -11.62
N LEU A 255 1.19 14.31 -10.47
CA LEU A 255 -0.24 14.09 -10.45
C LEU A 255 -0.98 15.35 -10.90
N SER A 256 -2.10 15.13 -11.59
CA SER A 256 -3.06 16.21 -11.85
C SER A 256 -3.54 16.76 -10.52
N LYS A 257 -3.22 18.02 -10.23
CA LYS A 257 -3.72 18.68 -9.02
C LYS A 257 -5.26 18.70 -9.09
N PRO A 258 -5.97 18.29 -8.04
CA PRO A 258 -7.40 18.48 -7.99
C PRO A 258 -7.68 19.99 -8.10
N THR A 259 -8.39 20.40 -9.15
CA THR A 259 -8.88 21.77 -9.27
C THR A 259 -9.70 22.04 -8.01
N PRO A 260 -9.42 23.12 -7.24
CA PRO A 260 -10.28 23.47 -6.14
C PRO A 260 -11.69 23.65 -6.72
N SER A 261 -12.64 22.82 -6.28
CA SER A 261 -14.04 23.02 -6.59
C SER A 261 -14.39 24.42 -6.11
N GLU A 262 -14.88 25.27 -7.01
CA GLU A 262 -15.40 26.58 -6.63
C GLU A 262 -16.37 26.39 -5.45
N PRO A 263 -16.21 27.15 -4.36
CA PRO A 263 -17.14 27.08 -3.26
C PRO A 263 -18.53 27.38 -3.83
N LYS A 264 -19.45 26.41 -3.72
CA LYS A 264 -20.86 26.66 -4.00
C LYS A 264 -21.26 27.91 -3.20
N PRO A 265 -21.81 28.96 -3.83
CA PRO A 265 -22.28 30.12 -3.09
C PRO A 265 -23.25 29.63 -2.03
N THR A 266 -22.93 29.93 -0.78
CA THR A 266 -23.74 29.56 0.36
C THR A 266 -24.90 30.55 0.37
N ASP A 267 -26.07 30.14 -0.13
CA ASP A 267 -27.32 30.88 0.09
C ASP A 267 -27.69 30.76 1.58
N VAL A 268 -27.00 31.53 2.41
CA VAL A 268 -27.43 31.81 3.79
C VAL A 268 -28.05 33.21 3.76
N ASN A 269 -29.30 33.26 3.31
CA ASN A 269 -30.12 34.43 3.55
C ASN A 269 -30.37 34.50 5.06
N THR A 270 -29.79 35.52 5.67
CA THR A 270 -29.73 35.72 7.11
C THR A 270 -31.10 36.18 7.61
N ARG A 271 -31.65 35.36 8.52
CA ARG A 271 -32.50 35.72 9.67
C ARG A 271 -33.09 37.13 9.67
N SER A 272 -34.41 37.18 9.55
CA SER A 272 -35.25 38.12 10.28
C SER A 272 -34.96 38.04 11.79
N THR A 273 -34.81 39.18 12.44
CA THR A 273 -35.15 39.45 13.86
C THR A 273 -34.93 40.95 14.15
N PRO A 274 -35.64 41.58 15.11
CA PRO A 274 -36.77 41.09 15.91
C PRO A 274 -38.14 41.65 15.45
#